data_AF-A0A0Q5MR21-F1
#
_entry.id   AF-A0A0Q5MR21-F1
#
_cell.length_a   1.000
_cell.length_b   1.000
_cell.length_c   1.000
_cell.angle_alpha   90.00
_cell.angle_beta   90.00
_cell.angle_gamma   90.00
#
_symmetry.space_group_name_H-M   'P 1'
#
loop_
_entity.id
_entity.type
_entity.pdbx_description
1 polymer ?
#
loop_
_entity_poly.entity_id
_entity_poly.type
_entity_poly.pdbx_seq_one_letter_code
_entity_poly.pdbx_strand_id
1 'polypeptide(L)'
;MSDLFQDYSEAAGRTGAYDEMFAPGQEARKSYGQVAGALRELSLTDVTARADSMARTFLDRGVTFDFAGEERPFPLDIVPRVIPADEWTVLEKGVAQRVRALEAFLNDVYDKMTVVADGVIPRQLVTTSAHFHRQVHGFEPAGGVRVHISGIDVVRDAAGTFRVLEDNVRVPSGVSYVLENRRAMAKGLPEAFGQQLIRPVEEYPRRLLSALRKTAPSGVDDPTVVVLTPGVFNSAYFEHTLLAGLMGVELVEGRDLICRGNRVYMRTTAGEQRVDVIYKRIDDDFLDPLQFRADSMLGCPGLVNAARAGGVTIANAVGNGVADDKLVYSYVPDLIRYYLNEEPVIANVDTFRLEEKEAREHVLDRLDELVVKPVDGSGGKGLVIGPDASKEELEALRKRVIADPRGWIAQPVLQLSTVPTLSGDKFGPRHVDLRPFAVNDGDEVWVLPGGLTRVALKEGSLIVNSSQGGGSKDTWVLSDSPEVPVELLPRPSITVRERVSVWPVESNWRDRQTEQQQ
;
A
#
# COMPACT_ATOMS: atom_id res chain seq x y z
N MET A 1 31.56 17.47 -17.66
CA MET A 1 30.18 16.97 -17.82
C MET A 1 30.18 15.56 -17.30
N SER A 2 29.40 15.25 -16.26
CA SER A 2 29.41 13.90 -15.70
C SER A 2 28.88 12.91 -16.74
N ASP A 3 29.56 11.77 -16.85
CA ASP A 3 29.26 10.70 -17.81
C ASP A 3 28.08 9.81 -17.36
N LEU A 4 27.37 10.22 -16.30
CA LEU A 4 26.37 9.40 -15.60
C LEU A 4 25.25 8.91 -16.51
N PHE A 5 24.94 9.66 -17.56
CA PHE A 5 23.82 9.38 -18.47
C PHE A 5 24.26 9.19 -19.93
N GLN A 6 25.54 8.90 -20.20
CA GLN A 6 26.07 8.83 -21.57
C GLN A 6 25.27 7.91 -22.49
N ASP A 7 24.95 6.70 -22.00
CA ASP A 7 24.20 5.68 -22.76
C ASP A 7 22.69 5.70 -22.48
N TYR A 8 22.21 6.67 -21.70
CA TYR A 8 20.84 6.66 -21.19
C TYR A 8 19.81 6.87 -22.30
N SER A 9 20.06 7.80 -23.22
CA SER A 9 19.11 8.12 -24.29
C SER A 9 18.86 6.95 -25.24
N GLU A 10 19.90 6.18 -25.57
CA GLU A 10 19.75 4.98 -26.39
C GLU A 10 18.97 3.88 -25.64
N ALA A 11 19.25 3.71 -24.34
CA ALA A 11 18.51 2.76 -23.51
C ALA A 11 17.03 3.16 -23.37
N ALA A 12 16.74 4.44 -23.13
CA ALA A 12 15.38 4.96 -23.02
C ALA A 12 14.64 4.91 -24.37
N GLY A 13 15.32 5.21 -25.47
CA GLY A 13 14.74 5.10 -26.82
C GLY A 13 14.31 3.68 -27.17
N ARG A 14 15.00 2.66 -26.65
CA ARG A 14 14.65 1.24 -26.82
C ARG A 14 13.41 0.81 -26.04
N THR A 15 13.05 1.49 -24.94
CA THR A 15 11.86 1.11 -24.16
C THR A 15 10.57 1.62 -24.81
N GLY A 16 10.63 2.77 -25.50
CA GLY A 16 9.44 3.46 -26.01
C GLY A 16 8.51 3.98 -24.92
N ALA A 17 8.95 3.96 -23.65
CA ALA A 17 8.19 4.42 -22.50
C ALA A 17 8.33 5.93 -22.30
N TYR A 18 7.37 6.53 -21.60
CA TYR A 18 7.50 7.89 -21.11
C TYR A 18 8.58 7.96 -20.03
N ASP A 19 9.64 8.74 -20.24
CA ASP A 19 10.64 8.99 -19.20
C ASP A 19 10.28 10.21 -18.35
N GLU A 20 10.28 10.02 -17.03
CA GLU A 20 9.90 11.04 -16.05
C GLU A 20 10.93 12.18 -15.97
N MET A 21 12.23 11.88 -16.17
CA MET A 21 13.30 12.88 -16.05
C MET A 21 13.64 13.54 -17.39
N PHE A 22 13.71 12.76 -18.46
CA PHE A 22 14.17 13.22 -19.77
C PHE A 22 13.03 13.30 -20.79
N ALA A 23 13.01 14.38 -21.55
CA ALA A 23 12.28 14.49 -22.80
C ALA A 23 13.05 13.81 -23.94
N PRO A 24 12.42 13.52 -25.10
CA PRO A 24 13.12 13.04 -26.29
C PRO A 24 14.34 13.93 -26.61
N GLY A 25 15.50 13.32 -26.87
CA GLY A 25 16.77 14.05 -27.05
C GLY A 25 17.57 14.28 -25.77
N GLN A 26 17.19 13.66 -24.64
CA GLN A 26 17.90 13.71 -23.35
C GLN A 26 17.91 15.10 -22.69
N GLU A 27 16.95 15.95 -23.04
CA GLU A 27 16.73 17.21 -22.33
C GLU A 27 15.98 16.96 -21.03
N ALA A 28 16.50 17.44 -19.90
CA ALA A 28 15.82 17.27 -18.63
C ALA A 28 14.49 18.06 -18.63
N ARG A 29 13.39 17.41 -18.25
CA ARG A 29 12.10 18.07 -18.09
C ARG A 29 12.19 19.16 -17.03
N LYS A 30 11.38 20.21 -17.18
CA LYS A 30 11.39 21.39 -16.28
C LYS A 30 11.31 21.02 -14.79
N SER A 31 10.44 20.07 -14.43
CA SER A 31 10.26 19.59 -13.06
C SER A 31 11.52 18.95 -12.46
N TYR A 32 12.36 18.35 -13.33
CA TYR A 32 13.60 17.69 -12.96
C TYR A 32 14.83 18.61 -13.01
N GLY A 33 14.69 19.90 -13.35
CA GLY A 33 15.83 20.80 -13.56
C GLY A 33 16.84 20.82 -12.39
N GLN A 34 16.37 20.89 -11.14
CA GLN A 34 17.24 20.90 -9.96
C GLN A 34 17.90 19.54 -9.69
N VAL A 35 17.14 18.45 -9.85
CA VAL A 35 17.67 17.08 -9.72
C VAL A 35 18.73 16.82 -10.79
N ALA A 36 18.47 17.19 -12.04
CA ALA A 36 19.40 17.08 -13.15
C ALA A 36 20.65 17.94 -12.94
N GLY A 37 20.49 19.16 -12.43
CA GLY A 37 21.60 20.05 -12.07
C GLY A 37 22.52 19.41 -11.02
N ALA A 38 21.95 18.97 -9.90
CA ALA A 38 22.69 18.31 -8.83
C ALA A 38 23.42 17.05 -9.32
N LEU A 39 22.74 16.17 -10.07
CA LEU A 39 23.36 14.94 -10.59
C LEU A 39 24.50 15.21 -11.59
N ARG A 40 24.43 16.29 -12.38
CA ARG A 40 25.51 16.66 -13.32
C ARG A 40 26.82 17.07 -12.62
N GLU A 41 26.74 17.51 -11.38
CA GLU A 41 27.90 17.91 -10.57
C GLU A 41 28.57 16.71 -9.88
N LEU A 42 27.90 15.56 -9.82
CA LEU A 42 28.40 14.35 -9.16
C LEU A 42 29.13 13.42 -10.14
N SER A 43 30.19 12.79 -9.65
CA SER A 43 30.79 11.62 -10.30
C SER A 43 30.05 10.34 -9.92
N LEU A 44 30.28 9.24 -10.67
CA LEU A 44 29.73 7.94 -10.32
C LEU A 44 30.16 7.50 -8.92
N THR A 45 31.42 7.77 -8.55
CA THR A 45 31.94 7.47 -7.21
C THR A 45 31.18 8.21 -6.12
N ASP A 46 30.84 9.48 -6.34
CA ASP A 46 30.05 10.26 -5.38
C ASP A 46 28.64 9.69 -5.23
N VAL A 47 28.00 9.36 -6.35
CA VAL A 47 26.66 8.77 -6.38
C VAL A 47 26.63 7.43 -5.63
N THR A 48 27.58 6.54 -5.91
CA THR A 48 27.67 5.23 -5.22
C THR A 48 27.92 5.40 -3.73
N ALA A 49 28.83 6.29 -3.33
CA ALA A 49 29.10 6.56 -1.92
C ALA A 49 27.86 7.09 -1.17
N ARG A 50 27.07 7.96 -1.82
CA ARG A 50 25.81 8.47 -1.27
C ARG A 50 24.74 7.37 -1.20
N ALA A 51 24.62 6.52 -2.22
CA ALA A 51 23.72 5.37 -2.22
C ALA A 51 24.04 4.40 -1.06
N ASP A 52 25.32 4.08 -0.86
CA ASP A 52 25.77 3.24 0.26
C ASP A 52 25.46 3.88 1.62
N SER A 53 25.61 5.21 1.74
CA SER A 53 25.26 5.95 2.95
C SER A 53 23.76 5.92 3.27
N MET A 54 22.91 6.05 2.25
CA MET A 54 21.46 5.91 2.40
C MET A 54 21.07 4.49 2.80
N ALA A 55 21.64 3.46 2.16
CA ALA A 55 21.39 2.06 2.48
C ALA A 55 21.78 1.72 3.93
N ARG A 56 22.92 2.26 4.42
CA ARG A 56 23.31 2.13 5.84
C ARG A 56 22.33 2.80 6.77
N THR A 57 21.85 3.99 6.42
CA THR A 57 20.83 4.71 7.21
C THR A 57 19.53 3.89 7.34
N PHE A 58 19.15 3.15 6.29
CA PHE A 58 18.00 2.25 6.31
C PHE A 58 18.22 1.07 7.26
N LEU A 59 19.39 0.42 7.17
CA LEU A 59 19.79 -0.66 8.07
C LEU A 59 19.79 -0.22 9.54
N ASP A 60 20.44 0.90 9.86
CA ASP A 60 20.55 1.44 11.23
C ASP A 60 19.19 1.76 11.85
N ARG A 61 18.17 1.99 11.01
CA ARG A 61 16.81 2.30 11.42
C ARG A 61 15.87 1.10 11.38
N GLY A 62 16.37 -0.08 11.03
CA GLY A 62 15.59 -1.31 10.91
C GLY A 62 14.62 -1.32 9.74
N VAL A 63 14.86 -0.49 8.70
CA VAL A 63 14.04 -0.48 7.49
C VAL A 63 14.40 -1.69 6.64
N THR A 64 13.80 -2.83 6.95
CA THR A 64 14.01 -4.10 6.26
C THR A 64 12.77 -4.53 5.48
N PHE A 65 12.94 -5.52 4.60
CA PHE A 65 11.88 -6.26 3.94
C PHE A 65 12.27 -7.74 3.89
N ASP A 66 11.27 -8.61 3.87
CA ASP A 66 11.47 -10.04 3.67
C ASP A 66 11.72 -10.32 2.18
N PHE A 67 12.90 -10.84 1.86
CA PHE A 67 13.25 -11.38 0.56
C PHE A 67 13.66 -12.85 0.70
N ALA A 68 12.79 -13.75 0.23
CA ALA A 68 13.02 -15.20 0.26
C ALA A 68 13.32 -15.75 1.67
N GLY A 69 12.74 -15.17 2.73
CA GLY A 69 12.93 -15.56 4.12
C GLY A 69 14.11 -14.88 4.81
N GLU A 70 14.83 -13.99 4.13
CA GLU A 70 15.89 -13.17 4.71
C GLU A 70 15.46 -11.71 4.81
N GLU A 71 15.65 -11.09 5.97
CA GLU A 71 15.50 -9.64 6.10
C GLU A 71 16.65 -8.91 5.41
N ARG A 72 16.32 -8.08 4.43
CA ARG A 72 17.27 -7.24 3.70
C ARG A 72 16.87 -5.78 3.78
N PRO A 73 17.81 -4.82 3.74
CA PRO A 73 17.45 -3.41 3.64
C PRO A 73 16.74 -3.14 2.33
N PHE A 74 15.61 -2.43 2.40
CA PHE A 74 14.82 -2.12 1.22
C PHE A 74 15.61 -1.18 0.29
N PRO A 75 15.90 -1.56 -0.97
CA PRO A 75 16.75 -0.75 -1.83
C PRO A 75 16.10 0.62 -2.09
N LEU A 76 16.83 1.70 -1.78
CA LEU A 76 16.44 3.07 -2.07
C LEU A 76 17.37 3.63 -3.15
N ASP A 77 16.78 4.08 -4.25
CA ASP A 77 17.52 4.75 -5.32
C ASP A 77 17.65 6.26 -5.06
N ILE A 78 18.79 6.83 -5.45
CA ILE A 78 19.16 8.24 -5.22
C ILE A 78 18.43 9.23 -6.14
N VAL A 79 17.81 8.78 -7.22
CA VAL A 79 17.05 9.65 -8.14
C VAL A 79 15.57 9.62 -7.72
N PRO A 80 15.05 10.73 -7.18
CA PRO A 80 13.65 10.79 -6.76
C PRO A 80 12.70 10.77 -7.97
N ARG A 81 11.46 10.38 -7.72
CA ARG A 81 10.35 10.61 -8.64
C ARG A 81 9.76 11.99 -8.37
N VAL A 82 9.86 12.92 -9.32
CA VAL A 82 9.36 14.30 -9.14
C VAL A 82 8.01 14.45 -9.85
N ILE A 83 7.00 14.91 -9.11
CA ILE A 83 5.65 15.16 -9.61
C ILE A 83 5.33 16.66 -9.48
N PRO A 84 5.09 17.38 -10.59
CA PRO A 84 4.58 18.74 -10.61
C PRO A 84 3.29 18.95 -9.79
N ALA A 85 3.08 20.17 -9.29
CA ALA A 85 1.93 20.52 -8.45
C ALA A 85 0.58 20.39 -9.18
N ASP A 86 0.53 20.75 -10.46
CA ASP A 86 -0.65 20.67 -11.32
C ASP A 86 -1.06 19.21 -11.58
N GLU A 87 -0.09 18.36 -11.91
CA GLU A 87 -0.32 16.92 -12.07
C GLU A 87 -0.73 16.27 -10.74
N TRP A 88 -0.10 16.64 -9.63
CA TRP A 88 -0.48 16.14 -8.31
C TRP A 88 -1.88 16.55 -7.91
N THR A 89 -2.31 17.78 -8.23
CA THR A 89 -3.67 18.26 -7.95
C THR A 89 -4.74 17.37 -8.60
N VAL A 90 -4.46 16.84 -9.79
CA VAL A 90 -5.35 15.87 -10.46
C VAL A 90 -5.34 14.53 -9.73
N LEU A 91 -4.16 14.02 -9.36
CA LEU A 91 -4.02 12.78 -8.59
C LEU A 91 -4.74 12.85 -7.25
N GLU A 92 -4.54 13.92 -6.49
CA GLU A 92 -5.16 14.19 -5.19
C GLU A 92 -6.68 14.17 -5.29
N LYS A 93 -7.26 14.90 -6.25
CA LYS A 93 -8.71 14.91 -6.49
C LYS A 93 -9.25 13.53 -6.89
N GLY A 94 -8.56 12.84 -7.79
CA GLY A 94 -9.02 11.54 -8.29
C GLY A 94 -8.91 10.42 -7.27
N VAL A 95 -7.84 10.38 -6.48
CA VAL A 95 -7.69 9.45 -5.36
C VAL A 95 -8.79 9.70 -4.32
N ALA A 96 -9.03 10.96 -3.93
CA ALA A 96 -10.10 11.29 -2.98
C ALA A 96 -11.50 10.92 -3.50
N GLN A 97 -11.80 11.22 -4.77
CA GLN A 97 -13.05 10.82 -5.43
C GLN A 97 -13.23 9.30 -5.40
N ARG A 98 -12.19 8.56 -5.79
CA ARG A 98 -12.23 7.10 -5.85
C ARG A 98 -12.50 6.48 -4.48
N VAL A 99 -11.84 6.97 -3.42
CA VAL A 99 -12.06 6.50 -2.05
C VAL A 99 -13.48 6.78 -1.58
N ARG A 100 -14.05 7.95 -1.88
CA ARG A 100 -15.47 8.26 -1.59
C ARG A 100 -16.43 7.26 -2.26
N ALA A 101 -16.16 6.88 -3.51
CA ALA A 101 -16.98 5.89 -4.22
C ALA A 101 -16.82 4.47 -3.64
N LEU A 102 -15.61 4.05 -3.26
CA LEU A 102 -15.35 2.76 -2.61
C LEU A 102 -15.99 2.68 -1.21
N GLU A 103 -15.95 3.77 -0.45
CA GLU A 103 -16.64 3.92 0.84
C GLU A 103 -18.16 3.73 0.66
N ALA A 104 -18.77 4.44 -0.29
CA ALA A 104 -20.19 4.31 -0.59
C ALA A 104 -20.58 2.90 -1.07
N PHE A 105 -19.74 2.29 -1.93
CA PHE A 105 -19.92 0.92 -2.38
C PHE A 105 -19.92 -0.09 -1.23
N LEU A 106 -18.94 0.01 -0.33
CA LEU A 106 -18.85 -0.88 0.82
C LEU A 106 -20.03 -0.70 1.78
N ASN A 107 -20.46 0.54 2.02
CA ASN A 107 -21.65 0.81 2.83
C ASN A 107 -22.91 0.19 2.21
N ASP A 108 -23.12 0.35 0.91
CA ASP A 108 -24.30 -0.22 0.23
C ASP A 108 -24.26 -1.75 0.17
N VAL A 109 -23.11 -2.35 -0.14
CA VAL A 109 -22.94 -3.82 -0.25
C VAL A 109 -23.17 -4.53 1.09
N TYR A 110 -22.81 -3.90 2.20
CA TYR A 110 -23.04 -4.47 3.53
C TYR A 110 -24.40 -4.12 4.12
N ASP A 111 -25.21 -3.30 3.45
CA ASP A 111 -26.59 -2.95 3.81
C ASP A 111 -27.58 -3.39 2.72
N LYS A 112 -28.19 -2.45 1.98
CA LYS A 112 -29.33 -2.72 1.06
C LYS A 112 -28.94 -3.33 -0.27
N MET A 113 -27.67 -3.26 -0.67
CA MET A 113 -27.18 -3.64 -2.00
C MET A 113 -27.98 -2.99 -3.15
N THR A 114 -28.24 -1.68 -3.04
CA THR A 114 -29.00 -0.89 -4.01
C THR A 114 -28.33 -0.89 -5.39
N VAL A 115 -27.00 -0.75 -5.44
CA VAL A 115 -26.18 -0.81 -6.67
C VAL A 115 -26.34 -2.13 -7.44
N VAL A 116 -26.65 -3.21 -6.72
CA VAL A 116 -26.97 -4.51 -7.31
C VAL A 116 -28.42 -4.56 -7.79
N ALA A 117 -29.35 -4.00 -7.01
CA ALA A 117 -30.76 -3.92 -7.39
C ALA A 117 -30.97 -3.08 -8.66
N ASP A 118 -30.20 -2.01 -8.81
CA ASP A 118 -30.22 -1.09 -9.96
C ASP A 118 -29.42 -1.63 -11.16
N GLY A 119 -28.75 -2.78 -11.00
CA GLY A 119 -28.07 -3.49 -12.10
C GLY A 119 -26.71 -2.91 -12.50
N VAL A 120 -26.13 -1.99 -11.71
CA VAL A 120 -24.80 -1.41 -11.98
C VAL A 120 -23.70 -2.45 -11.81
N ILE A 121 -23.82 -3.32 -10.81
CA ILE A 121 -22.90 -4.44 -10.61
C ILE A 121 -23.66 -5.76 -10.39
N PRO A 122 -23.23 -6.90 -10.96
CA PRO A 122 -23.92 -8.16 -10.79
C PRO A 122 -23.88 -8.66 -9.34
N ARG A 123 -25.02 -9.15 -8.81
CA ARG A 123 -25.09 -9.74 -7.45
C ARG A 123 -24.03 -10.81 -7.23
N GLN A 124 -23.88 -11.70 -8.21
CA GLN A 124 -22.95 -12.83 -8.13
C GLN A 124 -21.51 -12.35 -7.98
N LEU A 125 -21.14 -11.20 -8.56
CA LEU A 125 -19.80 -10.60 -8.42
C LEU A 125 -19.44 -10.40 -6.95
N VAL A 126 -20.34 -9.79 -6.20
CA VAL A 126 -20.20 -9.54 -4.76
C VAL A 126 -20.32 -10.83 -3.96
N THR A 127 -21.44 -11.56 -4.09
CA THR A 127 -21.82 -12.61 -3.13
C THR A 127 -20.97 -13.89 -3.20
N THR A 128 -20.20 -14.07 -4.27
CA THR A 128 -19.27 -15.20 -4.42
C THR A 128 -17.81 -14.79 -4.29
N SER A 129 -17.50 -13.52 -4.03
CA SER A 129 -16.12 -13.13 -3.68
C SER A 129 -15.73 -13.80 -2.37
N ALA A 130 -14.52 -14.36 -2.31
CA ALA A 130 -13.96 -14.91 -1.07
C ALA A 130 -13.79 -13.84 0.01
N HIS A 131 -13.75 -12.57 -0.40
CA HIS A 131 -13.54 -11.42 0.48
C HIS A 131 -14.85 -10.71 0.86
N PHE A 132 -16.00 -11.25 0.44
CA PHE A 132 -17.30 -10.81 0.94
C PHE A 132 -17.65 -11.53 2.25
N HIS A 133 -17.30 -10.91 3.38
CA HIS A 133 -17.56 -11.45 4.72
C HIS A 133 -19.01 -11.27 5.17
N ARG A 134 -19.86 -12.29 4.96
CA ARG A 134 -21.28 -12.30 5.39
C ARG A 134 -21.45 -12.07 6.90
N GLN A 135 -20.44 -12.42 7.69
CA GLN A 135 -20.39 -12.19 9.13
C GLN A 135 -20.62 -10.72 9.49
N VAL A 136 -20.29 -9.77 8.62
CA VAL A 136 -20.44 -8.33 8.87
C VAL A 136 -21.50 -7.68 7.99
N HIS A 137 -22.48 -8.44 7.51
CA HIS A 137 -23.68 -7.85 6.91
C HIS A 137 -24.53 -7.12 7.98
N GLY A 138 -25.04 -5.94 7.65
CA GLY A 138 -25.68 -5.01 8.58
C GLY A 138 -24.71 -4.36 9.59
N PHE A 139 -23.40 -4.50 9.37
CA PHE A 139 -22.38 -3.85 10.20
C PHE A 139 -22.20 -2.40 9.77
N GLU A 140 -22.59 -1.47 10.64
CA GLU A 140 -22.25 -0.06 10.56
C GLU A 140 -21.05 0.22 11.49
N PRO A 141 -19.90 0.64 10.96
CA PRO A 141 -18.77 1.04 11.81
C PRO A 141 -19.15 2.24 12.68
N ALA A 142 -18.67 2.24 13.93
CA ALA A 142 -18.69 3.44 14.75
C ALA A 142 -17.95 4.58 14.04
N GLY A 143 -18.55 5.77 14.00
CA GLY A 143 -18.05 6.91 13.23
C GLY A 143 -18.34 6.87 11.72
N GLY A 144 -19.00 5.81 11.20
CA GLY A 144 -19.49 5.76 9.83
C GLY A 144 -18.43 5.59 8.74
N VAL A 145 -17.17 5.30 9.10
CA VAL A 145 -16.05 5.15 8.17
C VAL A 145 -15.65 3.68 8.04
N ARG A 146 -15.60 3.17 6.81
CA ARG A 146 -15.09 1.84 6.48
C ARG A 146 -13.65 1.87 5.99
N VAL A 147 -13.30 2.82 5.13
CA VAL A 147 -12.00 2.93 4.47
C VAL A 147 -11.20 4.08 5.09
N HIS A 148 -10.74 3.89 6.33
CA HIS A 148 -9.90 4.89 7.01
C HIS A 148 -8.59 5.16 6.29
N ILE A 149 -7.97 4.12 5.72
CA ILE A 149 -6.73 4.20 4.96
C ILE A 149 -6.90 3.47 3.64
N SER A 150 -6.46 4.08 2.55
CA SER A 150 -6.39 3.43 1.24
C SER A 150 -5.04 3.64 0.59
N GLY A 151 -4.52 2.63 -0.11
CA GLY A 151 -3.43 2.76 -1.07
C GLY A 151 -3.95 2.57 -2.48
N ILE A 152 -3.82 3.57 -3.35
CA ILE A 152 -4.34 3.51 -4.72
C ILE A 152 -3.16 3.41 -5.68
N ASP A 153 -2.89 2.24 -6.25
CA ASP A 153 -1.77 2.07 -7.14
C ASP A 153 -2.04 2.76 -8.48
N VAL A 154 -1.18 3.70 -8.86
CA VAL A 154 -1.24 4.43 -10.11
C VAL A 154 0.05 4.26 -10.91
N VAL A 155 -0.11 4.23 -12.22
CA VAL A 155 0.98 4.19 -13.19
C VAL A 155 0.83 5.34 -14.17
N ARG A 156 1.94 5.80 -14.76
CA ARG A 156 1.91 6.71 -15.89
C ARG A 156 2.16 5.90 -17.15
N ASP A 157 1.27 6.01 -18.13
CA ASP A 157 1.39 5.29 -19.40
C ASP A 157 2.38 5.98 -20.37
N ALA A 158 2.61 5.37 -21.53
CA ALA A 158 3.50 5.91 -22.56
C ALA A 158 3.06 7.29 -23.11
N ALA A 159 1.78 7.65 -22.96
CA ALA A 159 1.27 8.98 -23.33
C ALA A 159 1.49 10.03 -22.22
N GLY A 160 2.05 9.62 -21.08
CA GLY A 160 2.27 10.49 -19.93
C GLY A 160 1.03 10.67 -19.04
N THR A 161 -0.02 9.85 -19.23
CA THR A 161 -1.28 9.95 -18.50
C THR A 161 -1.31 8.99 -17.31
N PHE A 162 -1.79 9.46 -16.16
CA PHE A 162 -1.97 8.60 -14.99
C PHE A 162 -3.19 7.68 -15.13
N ARG A 163 -3.02 6.43 -14.71
CA ARG A 163 -4.08 5.41 -14.66
C ARG A 163 -4.03 4.66 -13.35
N VAL A 164 -5.19 4.36 -12.77
CA VAL A 164 -5.29 3.48 -11.59
C VAL A 164 -5.08 2.04 -12.03
N LEU A 165 -4.18 1.32 -11.36
CA LEU A 165 -3.86 -0.08 -11.59
C LEU A 165 -4.58 -1.01 -10.59
N GLU A 166 -4.62 -0.62 -9.32
CA GLU A 166 -5.15 -1.45 -8.24
C GLU A 166 -5.57 -0.59 -7.03
N ASP A 167 -6.58 -1.05 -6.29
CA ASP A 167 -7.03 -0.44 -5.04
C ASP A 167 -6.58 -1.31 -3.86
N ASN A 168 -6.22 -0.70 -2.74
CA ASN A 168 -5.86 -1.44 -1.53
C ASN A 168 -6.62 -0.81 -0.35
N VAL A 169 -7.73 -1.43 0.05
CA VAL A 169 -8.63 -0.92 1.11
C VAL A 169 -8.80 -1.90 2.28
N ARG A 170 -8.04 -3.00 2.31
CA ARG A 170 -7.90 -3.89 3.48
C ARG A 170 -6.89 -3.32 4.48
N VAL A 171 -5.62 -3.71 4.35
CA VAL A 171 -4.51 -3.35 5.23
C VAL A 171 -3.37 -2.80 4.36
N PRO A 172 -3.55 -1.62 3.73
CA PRO A 172 -2.55 -1.05 2.85
C PRO A 172 -1.24 -0.80 3.62
N SER A 173 -0.13 -1.25 3.06
CA SER A 173 1.22 -1.03 3.58
C SER A 173 2.06 -0.21 2.60
N GLY A 174 3.12 0.40 3.13
CA GLY A 174 4.14 1.09 2.37
C GLY A 174 4.46 2.51 2.86
N VAL A 175 3.64 3.07 3.75
CA VAL A 175 3.76 4.48 4.16
C VAL A 175 4.98 4.73 5.05
N SER A 176 5.46 3.74 5.80
CA SER A 176 6.72 3.88 6.54
C SER A 176 7.88 4.14 5.59
N TYR A 177 7.94 3.43 4.46
CA TYR A 177 8.95 3.65 3.44
C TYR A 177 8.83 5.05 2.84
N VAL A 178 7.63 5.63 2.70
CA VAL A 178 7.49 7.03 2.25
C VAL A 178 8.20 8.00 3.20
N LEU A 179 7.96 7.85 4.51
CA LEU A 179 8.57 8.71 5.53
C LEU A 179 10.09 8.52 5.61
N GLU A 180 10.55 7.28 5.50
CA GLU A 180 11.97 6.92 5.60
C GLU A 180 12.75 7.27 4.32
N ASN A 181 12.15 7.07 3.14
CA ASN A 181 12.69 7.52 1.85
C ASN A 181 12.93 9.03 1.87
N ARG A 182 11.95 9.82 2.34
CA ARG A 182 12.08 11.28 2.45
C ARG A 182 13.25 11.70 3.32
N ARG A 183 13.38 11.06 4.49
CA ARG A 183 14.45 11.35 5.46
C ARG A 183 15.83 10.99 4.93
N ALA A 184 15.96 9.86 4.23
CA ALA A 184 17.23 9.48 3.62
C ALA A 184 17.58 10.37 2.43
N MET A 185 16.61 10.73 1.60
CA MET A 185 16.83 11.59 0.44
C MET A 185 17.28 13.02 0.81
N ALA A 186 16.81 13.56 1.93
CA ALA A 186 17.32 14.82 2.47
C ALA A 186 18.84 14.79 2.75
N LYS A 187 19.43 13.60 2.99
CA LYS A 187 20.88 13.40 3.13
C LYS A 187 21.56 12.94 1.84
N GLY A 188 20.85 12.19 1.00
CA GLY A 188 21.37 11.62 -0.25
C GLY A 188 21.54 12.64 -1.37
N LEU A 189 20.63 13.62 -1.49
CA LEU A 189 20.71 14.65 -2.52
C LEU A 189 20.35 16.04 -1.95
N PRO A 190 21.11 16.54 -0.96
CA PRO A 190 20.78 17.77 -0.23
C PRO A 190 20.73 19.00 -1.14
N GLU A 191 21.54 19.03 -2.20
CA GLU A 191 21.60 20.12 -3.16
C GLU A 191 20.26 20.32 -3.88
N ALA A 192 19.66 19.23 -4.36
CA ALA A 192 18.35 19.29 -5.01
C ALA A 192 17.22 19.47 -3.98
N PHE A 193 17.32 18.81 -2.82
CA PHE A 193 16.30 18.87 -1.77
C PHE A 193 16.10 20.28 -1.22
N GLY A 194 17.19 21.03 -0.97
CA GLY A 194 17.12 22.39 -0.43
C GLY A 194 16.70 23.45 -1.45
N GLN A 195 16.73 23.14 -2.75
CA GLN A 195 16.43 24.08 -3.84
C GLN A 195 15.02 23.91 -4.43
N GLN A 196 14.27 22.89 -4.00
CA GLN A 196 12.91 22.64 -4.46
C GLN A 196 11.89 22.84 -3.33
N LEU A 197 10.71 23.34 -3.70
CA LEU A 197 9.57 23.41 -2.79
C LEU A 197 8.87 22.04 -2.76
N ILE A 198 9.38 21.13 -1.94
CA ILE A 198 8.83 19.77 -1.78
C ILE A 198 7.80 19.78 -0.65
N ARG A 199 6.57 19.30 -0.92
CA ARG A 199 5.52 19.19 0.10
C ARG A 199 5.89 18.16 1.18
N PRO A 200 5.63 18.42 2.47
CA PRO A 200 6.00 17.55 3.57
C PRO A 200 5.13 16.29 3.61
N VAL A 201 5.70 15.19 4.11
CA VAL A 201 4.99 13.89 4.28
C VAL A 201 4.87 13.49 5.76
N GLU A 202 5.60 14.19 6.63
CA GLU A 202 5.74 13.92 8.06
C GLU A 202 4.44 14.11 8.84
N GLU A 203 3.45 14.79 8.27
CA GLU A 203 2.12 14.98 8.87
C GLU A 203 1.27 13.70 8.90
N TYR A 204 1.62 12.67 8.12
CA TYR A 204 0.81 11.47 7.95
C TYR A 204 0.41 10.81 9.29
N PRO A 205 1.32 10.51 10.23
CA PRO A 205 0.93 9.86 11.49
C PRO A 205 -0.04 10.69 12.32
N ARG A 206 0.11 12.03 12.31
CA ARG A 206 -0.78 12.95 13.03
C ARG A 206 -2.18 12.97 12.40
N ARG A 207 -2.26 13.05 11.06
CA ARG A 207 -3.52 13.00 10.30
C ARG A 207 -4.23 11.66 10.51
N LEU A 208 -3.48 10.56 10.45
CA LEU A 208 -4.00 9.22 10.72
C LEU A 208 -4.56 9.10 12.13
N LEU A 209 -3.80 9.47 13.16
CA LEU A 209 -4.28 9.44 14.54
C LEU A 209 -5.53 10.31 14.73
N SER A 210 -5.54 11.50 14.15
CA SER A 210 -6.71 12.40 14.20
C SER A 210 -7.96 11.75 13.59
N ALA A 211 -7.82 11.13 12.42
CA ALA A 211 -8.91 10.41 11.77
C ALA A 211 -9.41 9.23 12.61
N LEU A 212 -8.50 8.42 13.14
CA LEU A 212 -8.83 7.30 14.01
C LEU A 212 -9.63 7.77 15.24
N ARG A 213 -9.14 8.80 15.95
CA ARG A 213 -9.80 9.37 17.13
C ARG A 213 -11.19 9.94 16.80
N LYS A 214 -11.35 10.58 15.65
CA LYS A 214 -12.63 11.15 15.19
C LYS A 214 -13.70 10.08 14.94
N THR A 215 -13.26 8.88 14.56
CA THR A 215 -14.16 7.74 14.31
C THR A 215 -14.44 6.89 15.55
N ALA A 216 -14.09 7.35 16.76
CA ALA A 216 -14.38 6.62 17.99
C ALA A 216 -15.89 6.45 18.24
N PRO A 217 -16.30 5.44 19.03
CA PRO A 217 -17.68 5.28 19.46
C PRO A 217 -18.26 6.52 20.16
N SER A 218 -19.58 6.71 20.04
CA SER A 218 -20.28 7.83 20.66
C SER A 218 -20.11 7.88 22.18
N GLY A 219 -19.92 9.08 22.73
CA GLY A 219 -19.77 9.30 24.17
C GLY A 219 -18.36 9.02 24.71
N VAL A 220 -17.33 9.08 23.86
CA VAL A 220 -15.93 8.98 24.23
C VAL A 220 -15.22 10.30 23.90
N ASP A 221 -14.84 11.04 24.94
CA ASP A 221 -14.19 12.36 24.77
C ASP A 221 -12.69 12.25 24.48
N ASP A 222 -12.01 11.28 25.10
CA ASP A 222 -10.57 11.02 24.91
C ASP A 222 -10.35 9.54 24.53
N PRO A 223 -10.47 9.20 23.23
CA PRO A 223 -10.47 7.81 22.80
C PRO A 223 -9.07 7.19 22.86
N THR A 224 -8.99 6.00 23.44
CA THR A 224 -7.78 5.18 23.41
C THR A 224 -7.68 4.47 22.07
N VAL A 225 -6.63 4.80 21.31
CA VAL A 225 -6.29 4.18 20.02
C VAL A 225 -5.13 3.18 20.24
N VAL A 226 -5.20 2.02 19.59
CA VAL A 226 -4.09 1.03 19.56
C VAL A 226 -3.83 0.53 18.14
N VAL A 227 -2.61 0.05 17.88
CA VAL A 227 -2.26 -0.66 16.64
C VAL A 227 -2.22 -2.15 16.92
N LEU A 228 -3.11 -2.92 16.30
CA LEU A 228 -3.14 -4.38 16.43
C LEU A 228 -2.23 -5.03 15.38
N THR A 229 -1.17 -5.71 15.82
CA THR A 229 -0.16 -6.35 14.99
C THR A 229 -0.21 -7.89 15.10
N PRO A 230 0.11 -8.63 14.03
CA PRO A 230 0.29 -10.08 14.10
C PRO A 230 1.62 -10.51 14.76
N GLY A 231 2.47 -9.55 15.12
CA GLY A 231 3.76 -9.80 15.78
C GLY A 231 4.96 -9.82 14.83
N VAL A 232 6.14 -10.12 15.40
CA VAL A 232 7.47 -9.94 14.78
C VAL A 232 7.71 -10.76 13.51
N PHE A 233 6.99 -11.87 13.32
CA PHE A 233 7.16 -12.75 12.16
C PHE A 233 6.42 -12.26 10.90
N ASN A 234 5.82 -11.06 10.95
CA ASN A 234 5.19 -10.45 9.81
C ASN A 234 6.16 -9.48 9.11
N SER A 235 6.25 -9.56 7.79
CA SER A 235 7.17 -8.76 6.98
C SER A 235 6.94 -7.24 7.09
N ALA A 236 5.76 -6.80 7.52
CA ALA A 236 5.41 -5.39 7.74
C ALA A 236 5.51 -4.96 9.21
N TYR A 237 6.02 -5.80 10.11
CA TYR A 237 6.10 -5.49 11.56
C TYR A 237 6.88 -4.21 11.86
N PHE A 238 7.93 -3.93 11.09
CA PHE A 238 8.66 -2.66 11.15
C PHE A 238 7.72 -1.45 10.96
N GLU A 239 6.86 -1.49 9.95
CA GLU A 239 5.90 -0.42 9.68
C GLU A 239 4.90 -0.26 10.82
N HIS A 240 4.43 -1.36 11.40
CA HIS A 240 3.47 -1.32 12.52
C HIS A 240 4.09 -0.62 13.73
N THR A 241 5.34 -1.00 14.06
CA THR A 241 6.10 -0.43 15.17
C THR A 241 6.40 1.05 14.95
N LEU A 242 6.85 1.42 13.74
CA LEU A 242 7.16 2.81 13.41
C LEU A 242 5.90 3.68 13.49
N LEU A 243 4.78 3.26 12.92
CA LEU A 243 3.54 4.03 12.94
C LEU A 243 2.97 4.16 14.35
N ALA A 244 2.97 3.09 15.15
CA ALA A 244 2.55 3.15 16.55
C ALA A 244 3.40 4.17 17.33
N GLY A 245 4.73 4.12 17.17
CA GLY A 245 5.66 5.05 17.81
C GLY A 245 5.49 6.50 17.36
N LEU A 246 5.27 6.76 16.06
CA LEU A 246 5.05 8.11 15.52
C LEU A 246 3.69 8.69 15.91
N MET A 247 2.65 7.87 16.03
CA MET A 247 1.36 8.28 16.56
C MET A 247 1.36 8.42 18.08
N GLY A 248 2.32 7.79 18.78
CA GLY A 248 2.34 7.77 20.24
C GLY A 248 1.24 6.90 20.84
N VAL A 249 0.92 5.79 20.20
CA VAL A 249 -0.11 4.82 20.64
C VAL A 249 0.52 3.45 20.92
N GLU A 250 -0.19 2.62 21.67
CA GLU A 250 0.29 1.28 22.01
C GLU A 250 0.24 0.33 20.81
N LEU A 251 1.31 -0.46 20.65
CA LEU A 251 1.36 -1.59 19.72
C LEU A 251 0.98 -2.86 20.50
N VAL A 252 -0.09 -3.52 20.09
CA VAL A 252 -0.67 -4.67 20.80
C VAL A 252 -0.81 -5.89 19.89
N GLU A 253 -0.68 -7.08 20.47
CA GLU A 253 -1.08 -8.34 19.83
C GLU A 253 -2.48 -8.76 20.31
N GLY A 254 -3.13 -9.71 19.62
CA GLY A 254 -4.46 -10.18 19.99
C GLY A 254 -4.57 -10.69 21.44
N ARG A 255 -3.49 -11.29 21.97
CA ARG A 255 -3.40 -11.78 23.35
C ARG A 255 -3.42 -10.69 24.44
N ASP A 256 -3.11 -9.45 24.05
CA ASP A 256 -3.11 -8.30 24.95
C ASP A 256 -4.50 -7.70 25.11
N LEU A 257 -5.43 -8.06 24.21
CA LEU A 257 -6.80 -7.60 24.18
C LEU A 257 -7.78 -8.60 24.81
N ILE A 258 -8.82 -8.08 25.46
CA ILE A 258 -9.93 -8.85 26.01
C ILE A 258 -11.24 -8.17 25.61
N CYS A 259 -12.18 -8.94 25.04
CA CYS A 259 -13.53 -8.47 24.82
C CYS A 259 -14.44 -8.84 26.00
N ARG A 260 -15.12 -7.85 26.60
CA ARG A 260 -16.08 -8.06 27.69
C ARG A 260 -17.21 -7.04 27.62
N GLY A 261 -18.47 -7.51 27.69
CA GLY A 261 -19.64 -6.63 27.70
C GLY A 261 -19.71 -5.73 26.46
N ASN A 262 -19.44 -6.29 25.27
CA ASN A 262 -19.38 -5.58 23.99
C ASN A 262 -18.35 -4.44 23.93
N ARG A 263 -17.33 -4.43 24.79
CA ARG A 263 -16.22 -3.48 24.77
C ARG A 263 -14.90 -4.23 24.72
N VAL A 264 -13.86 -3.55 24.25
CA VAL A 264 -12.49 -4.08 24.20
C VAL A 264 -11.63 -3.41 25.26
N TYR A 265 -10.78 -4.20 25.89
CA TYR A 265 -9.83 -3.76 26.90
C TYR A 265 -8.44 -4.28 26.56
N MET A 266 -7.43 -3.46 26.80
CA MET A 266 -6.02 -3.82 26.77
C MET A 266 -5.53 -4.13 28.18
N ARG A 267 -4.76 -5.21 28.35
CA ARG A 267 -4.11 -5.56 29.61
C ARG A 267 -2.92 -4.64 29.86
N THR A 268 -2.92 -3.93 30.99
CA THR A 268 -1.77 -3.13 31.43
C THR A 268 -1.33 -3.56 32.82
N THR A 269 -0.14 -3.14 33.25
CA THR A 269 0.33 -3.39 34.63
C THR A 269 -0.50 -2.67 35.69
N ALA A 270 -1.24 -1.62 35.33
CA ALA A 270 -2.11 -0.87 36.23
C ALA A 270 -3.57 -1.39 36.23
N GLY A 271 -3.87 -2.38 35.41
CA GLY A 271 -5.22 -2.91 35.20
C GLY A 271 -5.64 -2.87 33.74
N GLU A 272 -6.90 -3.22 33.47
CA GLU A 272 -7.48 -3.19 32.13
C GLU A 272 -7.79 -1.74 31.73
N GLN A 273 -7.26 -1.30 30.59
CA GLN A 273 -7.59 0.00 29.97
C GLN A 273 -8.56 -0.23 28.82
N ARG A 274 -9.65 0.54 28.74
CA ARG A 274 -10.58 0.46 27.62
C ARG A 274 -9.88 0.89 26.32
N VAL A 275 -10.14 0.16 25.24
CA VAL A 275 -9.73 0.51 23.87
C VAL A 275 -10.96 0.91 23.08
N ASP A 276 -10.90 2.07 22.43
CA ASP A 276 -12.02 2.65 21.69
C ASP A 276 -11.84 2.53 20.18
N VAL A 277 -10.59 2.55 19.70
CA VAL A 277 -10.26 2.42 18.28
C VAL A 277 -9.06 1.50 18.09
N ILE A 278 -9.18 0.56 17.15
CA ILE A 278 -8.13 -0.39 16.79
C ILE A 278 -7.75 -0.15 15.34
N TYR A 279 -6.54 0.35 15.10
CA TYR A 279 -5.92 0.30 13.78
C TYR A 279 -5.40 -1.12 13.55
N LYS A 280 -6.16 -1.93 12.81
CA LYS A 280 -5.81 -3.33 12.54
C LYS A 280 -4.75 -3.44 11.45
N ARG A 281 -3.71 -4.21 11.74
CA ARG A 281 -2.67 -4.61 10.79
C ARG A 281 -2.69 -6.12 10.53
N ILE A 282 -3.87 -6.72 10.69
CA ILE A 282 -4.15 -8.12 10.46
C ILE A 282 -5.32 -8.28 9.49
N ASP A 283 -5.27 -9.35 8.69
CA ASP A 283 -6.35 -9.71 7.79
C ASP A 283 -7.61 -10.15 8.56
N ASP A 284 -8.78 -9.93 7.94
CA ASP A 284 -10.09 -10.18 8.56
C ASP A 284 -10.24 -11.62 9.05
N ASP A 285 -9.77 -12.59 8.27
CA ASP A 285 -9.86 -14.02 8.60
C ASP A 285 -9.19 -14.39 9.93
N PHE A 286 -8.20 -13.60 10.37
CA PHE A 286 -7.45 -13.84 11.59
C PHE A 286 -7.91 -12.97 12.77
N LEU A 287 -8.84 -12.04 12.56
CA LEU A 287 -9.20 -10.98 13.50
C LEU A 287 -10.02 -11.45 14.71
N ASP A 288 -10.95 -12.38 14.50
CA ASP A 288 -11.84 -12.90 15.55
C ASP A 288 -12.09 -14.40 15.33
N PRO A 289 -11.51 -15.30 16.14
CA PRO A 289 -11.68 -16.74 15.99
C PRO A 289 -13.12 -17.22 16.26
N LEU A 290 -14.00 -16.38 16.82
CA LEU A 290 -15.42 -16.72 16.98
C LEU A 290 -16.25 -16.47 15.71
N GLN A 291 -15.72 -15.71 14.74
CA GLN A 291 -16.42 -15.37 13.50
C GLN A 291 -15.74 -15.91 12.24
N PHE A 292 -14.42 -16.06 12.29
CA PHE A 292 -13.59 -16.43 11.14
C PHE A 292 -12.81 -17.72 11.43
N ARG A 293 -11.47 -17.69 11.33
CA ARG A 293 -10.62 -18.84 11.56
C ARG A 293 -10.52 -19.17 13.05
N ALA A 294 -11.15 -20.28 13.45
CA ALA A 294 -11.14 -20.75 14.83
C ALA A 294 -9.74 -21.14 15.35
N ASP A 295 -8.81 -21.44 14.44
CA ASP A 295 -7.39 -21.71 14.74
C ASP A 295 -6.53 -20.44 14.84
N SER A 296 -7.10 -19.25 14.61
CA SER A 296 -6.34 -18.00 14.68
C SER A 296 -5.93 -17.66 16.12
N MET A 297 -4.65 -17.35 16.28
CA MET A 297 -4.05 -16.85 17.51
C MET A 297 -3.67 -15.36 17.43
N LEU A 298 -3.91 -14.71 16.28
CA LEU A 298 -3.46 -13.34 16.00
C LEU A 298 -4.49 -12.29 16.47
N GLY A 299 -5.77 -12.63 16.41
CA GLY A 299 -6.89 -11.76 16.75
C GLY A 299 -7.34 -11.87 18.20
N CYS A 300 -8.51 -11.29 18.51
CA CYS A 300 -9.12 -11.32 19.83
C CYS A 300 -10.55 -11.88 19.75
N PRO A 301 -10.90 -12.95 20.52
CA PRO A 301 -12.25 -13.51 20.53
C PRO A 301 -13.32 -12.47 20.90
N GLY A 302 -14.34 -12.33 20.06
CA GLY A 302 -15.49 -11.44 20.30
C GLY A 302 -15.31 -10.00 19.82
N LEU A 303 -14.18 -9.71 19.16
CA LEU A 303 -13.84 -8.38 18.65
C LEU A 303 -14.85 -7.87 17.63
N VAL A 304 -15.30 -8.72 16.70
CA VAL A 304 -16.30 -8.35 15.69
C VAL A 304 -17.63 -8.03 16.34
N ASN A 305 -18.02 -8.76 17.39
CA ASN A 305 -19.26 -8.50 18.11
C ASN A 305 -19.19 -7.20 18.93
N ALA A 306 -18.05 -6.89 19.54
CA ALA A 306 -17.82 -5.61 20.23
C ALA A 306 -17.92 -4.44 19.25
N ALA A 307 -17.34 -4.57 18.06
CA ALA A 307 -17.46 -3.56 17.01
C ALA A 307 -18.90 -3.40 16.52
N ARG A 308 -19.60 -4.51 16.24
CA ARG A 308 -21.01 -4.49 15.79
C ARG A 308 -21.94 -3.84 16.80
N ALA A 309 -21.66 -3.98 18.10
CA ALA A 309 -22.41 -3.34 19.16
C ALA A 309 -22.02 -1.86 19.39
N GLY A 310 -21.14 -1.28 18.56
CA GLY A 310 -20.67 0.09 18.68
C GLY A 310 -19.75 0.32 19.88
N GLY A 311 -19.09 -0.71 20.39
CA GLY A 311 -18.20 -0.59 21.55
C GLY A 311 -16.74 -0.27 21.22
N VAL A 312 -16.33 -0.49 19.97
CA VAL A 312 -14.98 -0.22 19.44
C VAL A 312 -15.06 0.04 17.94
N THR A 313 -14.22 0.93 17.41
CA THR A 313 -14.02 1.10 15.96
C THR A 313 -12.84 0.27 15.50
N ILE A 314 -13.00 -0.45 14.38
CA ILE A 314 -11.93 -1.20 13.73
C ILE A 314 -11.60 -0.49 12.42
N ALA A 315 -10.34 -0.07 12.27
CA ALA A 315 -9.84 0.68 11.14
C ALA A 315 -8.75 -0.10 10.41
N ASN A 316 -8.84 -0.37 9.11
CA ASN A 316 -10.06 -0.28 8.30
C ASN A 316 -11.15 -1.25 8.79
N ALA A 317 -12.39 -1.02 8.37
CA ALA A 317 -13.50 -1.91 8.71
C ALA A 317 -13.30 -3.34 8.15
N VAL A 318 -13.93 -4.29 8.83
CA VAL A 318 -14.01 -5.69 8.39
C VAL A 318 -14.88 -5.77 7.14
N GLY A 319 -14.50 -6.59 6.16
CA GLY A 319 -15.25 -6.78 4.92
C GLY A 319 -14.80 -5.90 3.75
N ASN A 320 -13.81 -5.02 3.94
CA ASN A 320 -13.38 -4.14 2.85
C ASN A 320 -12.80 -4.88 1.64
N GLY A 321 -12.38 -6.15 1.79
CA GLY A 321 -11.72 -6.89 0.73
C GLY A 321 -12.59 -7.19 -0.50
N VAL A 322 -13.92 -7.02 -0.42
CA VAL A 322 -14.77 -7.08 -1.61
C VAL A 322 -14.54 -5.89 -2.55
N ALA A 323 -14.09 -4.74 -2.04
CA ALA A 323 -13.92 -3.52 -2.84
C ALA A 323 -12.57 -3.39 -3.56
N ASP A 324 -11.53 -4.09 -3.10
CA ASP A 324 -10.25 -4.22 -3.82
C ASP A 324 -10.13 -5.54 -4.62
N ASP A 325 -11.25 -6.24 -4.82
CA ASP A 325 -11.30 -7.38 -5.73
C ASP A 325 -11.06 -6.93 -7.19
N LYS A 326 -10.26 -7.71 -7.94
CA LYS A 326 -9.87 -7.35 -9.31
C LYS A 326 -11.05 -7.24 -10.27
N LEU A 327 -12.15 -7.96 -10.04
CA LEU A 327 -13.37 -7.76 -10.83
C LEU A 327 -14.06 -6.47 -10.43
N VAL A 328 -14.22 -6.18 -9.14
CA VAL A 328 -14.84 -4.93 -8.67
C VAL A 328 -14.07 -3.72 -9.18
N TYR A 329 -12.73 -3.79 -9.23
CA TYR A 329 -11.88 -2.76 -9.82
C TYR A 329 -12.38 -2.29 -11.20
N SER A 330 -12.82 -3.22 -12.07
CA SER A 330 -13.33 -2.89 -13.41
C SER A 330 -14.64 -2.10 -13.41
N TYR A 331 -15.42 -2.17 -12.34
CA TYR A 331 -16.69 -1.44 -12.17
C TYR A 331 -16.51 -0.10 -11.46
N VAL A 332 -15.36 0.20 -10.85
CA VAL A 332 -15.16 1.46 -10.08
C VAL A 332 -15.49 2.73 -10.86
N PRO A 333 -15.19 2.86 -12.17
CA PRO A 333 -15.67 4.00 -12.96
C PRO A 333 -17.19 4.18 -12.93
N ASP A 334 -17.95 3.08 -13.01
CA ASP A 334 -19.41 3.10 -12.95
C ASP A 334 -19.91 3.35 -11.52
N LEU A 335 -19.18 2.87 -10.50
CA LEU A 335 -19.48 3.19 -9.10
C LEU A 335 -19.27 4.68 -8.80
N ILE A 336 -18.24 5.32 -9.35
CA ILE A 336 -18.03 6.77 -9.23
C ILE A 336 -19.21 7.52 -9.82
N ARG A 337 -19.65 7.17 -11.03
CA ARG A 337 -20.82 7.77 -11.66
C ARG A 337 -22.09 7.54 -10.85
N TYR A 338 -22.29 6.33 -10.37
CA TYR A 338 -23.50 5.95 -9.64
C TYR A 338 -23.60 6.64 -8.27
N TYR A 339 -22.55 6.59 -7.44
CA TYR A 339 -22.60 7.12 -6.08
C TYR A 339 -22.35 8.62 -5.99
N LEU A 340 -21.50 9.16 -6.86
CA LEU A 340 -21.06 10.56 -6.77
C LEU A 340 -21.70 11.44 -7.85
N ASN A 341 -22.30 10.86 -8.89
CA ASN A 341 -22.78 11.59 -10.06
C ASN A 341 -21.68 12.47 -10.68
N GLU A 342 -20.45 11.95 -10.68
CA GLU A 342 -19.24 12.57 -11.22
C GLU A 342 -18.62 11.66 -12.29
N GLU A 343 -17.86 12.21 -13.22
CA GLU A 343 -17.01 11.40 -14.10
C GLU A 343 -15.68 11.06 -13.38
N PRO A 344 -15.09 9.87 -13.61
CA PRO A 344 -13.81 9.50 -13.03
C PRO A 344 -12.69 10.48 -13.43
N VAL A 345 -12.03 11.07 -12.43
CA VAL A 345 -10.91 12.01 -12.66
C VAL A 345 -9.65 11.28 -13.14
N ILE A 346 -9.39 10.09 -12.62
CA ILE A 346 -8.29 9.21 -13.08
C ILE A 346 -8.93 7.96 -13.68
N ALA A 347 -8.56 7.66 -14.93
CA ALA A 347 -9.05 6.49 -15.61
C ALA A 347 -8.43 5.20 -15.04
N ASN A 348 -9.16 4.09 -15.12
CA ASN A 348 -8.57 2.77 -14.94
C ASN A 348 -7.66 2.41 -16.13
N VAL A 349 -6.89 1.35 -15.94
CA VAL A 349 -6.36 0.57 -17.06
C VAL A 349 -7.54 -0.12 -17.76
N ASP A 350 -7.56 -0.08 -19.09
CA ASP A 350 -8.59 -0.74 -19.88
C ASP A 350 -8.61 -2.23 -19.55
N THR A 351 -9.73 -2.71 -19.02
CA THR A 351 -9.84 -4.05 -18.44
C THR A 351 -10.99 -4.81 -19.09
N PHE A 352 -10.67 -5.91 -19.75
CA PHE A 352 -11.63 -6.83 -20.34
C PHE A 352 -12.10 -7.84 -19.30
N ARG A 353 -13.42 -7.94 -19.14
CA ARG A 353 -14.08 -8.93 -18.26
C ARG A 353 -14.37 -10.19 -19.07
N LEU A 354 -13.69 -11.30 -18.80
CA LEU A 354 -13.81 -12.51 -19.65
C LEU A 354 -15.12 -13.28 -19.42
N GLU A 355 -15.92 -12.88 -18.43
CA GLU A 355 -17.32 -13.31 -18.31
C GLU A 355 -18.18 -12.79 -19.47
N GLU A 356 -17.86 -11.62 -20.01
CA GLU A 356 -18.56 -11.01 -21.15
C GLU A 356 -18.12 -11.70 -22.44
N LYS A 357 -19.09 -12.21 -23.19
CA LYS A 357 -18.83 -13.04 -24.38
C LYS A 357 -17.95 -12.31 -25.41
N GLU A 358 -18.29 -11.07 -25.74
CA GLU A 358 -17.58 -10.27 -26.75
C GLU A 358 -16.14 -9.95 -26.31
N ALA A 359 -15.96 -9.52 -25.05
CA ALA A 359 -14.64 -9.28 -24.48
C ALA A 359 -13.80 -10.57 -24.46
N ARG A 360 -14.40 -11.71 -24.10
CA ARG A 360 -13.73 -13.01 -24.12
C ARG A 360 -13.26 -13.40 -25.52
N GLU A 361 -14.14 -13.31 -26.52
CA GLU A 361 -13.77 -13.62 -27.91
C GLU A 361 -12.61 -12.73 -28.37
N HIS A 362 -12.71 -11.42 -28.12
CA HIS A 362 -11.68 -10.45 -28.47
C HIS A 362 -10.32 -10.71 -27.80
N VAL A 363 -10.34 -11.16 -26.54
CA VAL A 363 -9.12 -11.50 -25.78
C VAL A 363 -8.54 -12.83 -26.23
N LEU A 364 -9.40 -13.84 -26.44
CA LEU A 364 -8.98 -15.16 -26.90
C LEU A 364 -8.33 -15.12 -28.29
N ASP A 365 -8.70 -14.16 -29.14
CA ASP A 365 -8.10 -13.97 -30.46
C ASP A 365 -6.72 -13.28 -30.42
N ARG A 366 -6.36 -12.64 -29.30
CA ARG A 366 -5.13 -11.83 -29.14
C ARG A 366 -4.42 -12.09 -27.81
N LEU A 367 -4.44 -13.35 -27.35
CA LEU A 367 -3.83 -13.73 -26.07
C LEU A 367 -2.33 -13.41 -26.01
N ASP A 368 -1.66 -13.41 -27.16
CA ASP A 368 -0.25 -13.08 -27.35
C ASP A 368 0.05 -11.56 -27.29
N GLU A 369 -0.97 -10.70 -27.25
CA GLU A 369 -0.82 -9.23 -27.17
C GLU A 369 -1.20 -8.65 -25.80
N LEU A 370 -1.78 -9.47 -24.92
CA LEU A 370 -2.45 -9.02 -23.70
C LEU A 370 -1.82 -9.59 -22.44
N VAL A 371 -2.08 -8.93 -21.32
CA VAL A 371 -1.76 -9.46 -19.98
C VAL A 371 -3.03 -10.06 -19.39
N VAL A 372 -2.99 -11.35 -19.04
CA VAL A 372 -4.15 -12.07 -18.48
C VAL A 372 -3.87 -12.44 -17.03
N LYS A 373 -4.82 -12.12 -16.14
CA LYS A 373 -4.69 -12.22 -14.68
C LYS A 373 -5.85 -13.01 -14.07
N PRO A 374 -5.59 -13.92 -13.12
CA PRO A 374 -6.65 -14.50 -12.32
C PRO A 374 -7.20 -13.47 -11.34
N VAL A 375 -8.51 -13.52 -11.07
CA VAL A 375 -9.23 -12.60 -10.19
C VAL A 375 -8.83 -12.75 -8.73
N ASP A 376 -8.69 -14.00 -8.27
CA ASP A 376 -8.37 -14.39 -6.90
C ASP A 376 -6.87 -14.40 -6.57
N GLY A 377 -6.00 -14.21 -7.57
CA GLY A 377 -4.55 -14.28 -7.38
C GLY A 377 -3.96 -13.01 -6.75
N SER A 378 -3.27 -13.11 -5.62
CA SER A 378 -2.45 -12.03 -5.07
C SER A 378 -1.01 -12.07 -5.59
N GLY A 379 -0.35 -10.90 -5.68
CA GLY A 379 1.11 -10.80 -5.88
C GLY A 379 1.64 -11.38 -7.19
N GLY A 380 0.87 -11.34 -8.28
CA GLY A 380 1.31 -11.78 -9.61
C GLY A 380 1.27 -13.31 -9.85
N LYS A 381 0.81 -14.12 -8.89
CA LYS A 381 0.64 -15.56 -9.10
C LYS A 381 -0.42 -15.83 -10.19
N GLY A 382 -0.05 -16.62 -11.19
CA GLY A 382 -0.93 -17.00 -12.31
C GLY A 382 -1.06 -15.96 -13.42
N LEU A 383 -0.31 -14.84 -13.34
CA LEU A 383 -0.18 -13.84 -14.40
C LEU A 383 0.45 -14.46 -15.65
N VAL A 384 -0.11 -14.18 -16.83
CA VAL A 384 0.51 -14.49 -18.13
C VAL A 384 0.66 -13.19 -18.91
N ILE A 385 1.90 -12.90 -19.34
CA ILE A 385 2.22 -11.78 -20.23
C ILE A 385 2.29 -12.35 -21.64
N GLY A 386 1.27 -12.07 -22.45
CA GLY A 386 1.10 -12.65 -23.79
C GLY A 386 2.36 -12.60 -24.66
N PRO A 387 3.00 -11.43 -24.82
CA PRO A 387 4.19 -11.30 -25.67
C PRO A 387 5.40 -12.13 -25.21
N ASP A 388 5.48 -12.45 -23.92
CA ASP A 388 6.59 -13.21 -23.32
C ASP A 388 6.28 -14.71 -23.18
N ALA A 389 5.03 -15.11 -23.45
CA ALA A 389 4.56 -16.48 -23.25
C ALA A 389 4.79 -17.37 -24.48
N SER A 390 5.15 -18.63 -24.23
CA SER A 390 5.20 -19.66 -25.26
C SER A 390 3.81 -20.04 -25.79
N LYS A 391 3.76 -20.64 -26.98
CA LYS A 391 2.50 -21.12 -27.57
C LYS A 391 1.79 -22.14 -26.68
N GLU A 392 2.57 -23.00 -26.01
CA GLU A 392 2.07 -24.01 -25.08
C GLU A 392 1.42 -23.36 -23.85
N GLU A 393 2.03 -22.31 -23.30
CA GLU A 393 1.49 -21.54 -22.17
C GLU A 393 0.21 -20.80 -22.55
N LEU A 394 0.16 -20.20 -23.73
CA LEU A 394 -1.03 -19.51 -24.25
C LEU A 394 -2.19 -20.48 -24.47
N GLU A 395 -1.93 -21.69 -24.98
CA GLU A 395 -2.97 -22.71 -25.17
C GLU A 395 -3.48 -23.28 -23.83
N ALA A 396 -2.59 -23.44 -22.85
CA ALA A 396 -2.98 -23.82 -21.50
C ALA A 396 -3.82 -22.72 -20.83
N LEU A 397 -3.46 -21.45 -21.01
CA LEU A 397 -4.24 -20.31 -20.56
C LEU A 397 -5.62 -20.27 -21.22
N ARG A 398 -5.70 -20.43 -22.54
CA ARG A 398 -6.96 -20.50 -23.29
C ARG A 398 -7.93 -21.51 -22.67
N LYS A 399 -7.47 -22.73 -22.39
CA LYS A 399 -8.30 -23.78 -21.79
C LYS A 399 -8.82 -23.40 -20.41
N ARG A 400 -7.98 -22.77 -19.57
CA ARG A 400 -8.39 -22.29 -18.24
C ARG A 400 -9.41 -21.16 -18.32
N VAL A 401 -9.20 -20.19 -19.21
CA VAL A 401 -10.13 -19.08 -19.44
C VAL A 401 -11.48 -19.58 -19.94
N ILE A 402 -11.52 -20.56 -20.85
CA ILE A 402 -12.78 -21.14 -21.34
C ILE A 402 -13.52 -21.91 -20.23
N ALA A 403 -12.77 -22.62 -19.38
CA ALA A 403 -13.34 -23.43 -18.31
C ALA A 403 -13.98 -22.60 -17.19
N ASP A 404 -13.38 -21.45 -16.84
CA ASP A 404 -13.92 -20.52 -15.85
C ASP A 404 -13.66 -19.07 -16.30
N PRO A 405 -14.45 -18.51 -17.23
CA PRO A 405 -14.19 -17.17 -17.75
C PRO A 405 -14.28 -16.06 -16.71
N ARG A 406 -15.11 -16.25 -15.69
CA ARG A 406 -15.29 -15.29 -14.61
C ARG A 406 -14.04 -15.17 -13.74
N GLY A 407 -13.26 -16.24 -13.61
CA GLY A 407 -12.02 -16.26 -12.84
C GLY A 407 -10.89 -15.41 -13.44
N TRP A 408 -11.08 -14.74 -14.58
CA TRP A 408 -10.02 -14.06 -15.32
C TRP A 408 -10.42 -12.66 -15.83
N ILE A 409 -9.43 -11.78 -15.84
CA ILE A 409 -9.47 -10.48 -16.53
C ILE A 409 -8.30 -10.38 -17.50
N ALA A 410 -8.42 -9.54 -18.51
CA ALA A 410 -7.31 -9.19 -19.40
C ALA A 410 -7.13 -7.68 -19.52
N GLN A 411 -5.90 -7.25 -19.70
CA GLN A 411 -5.51 -5.84 -19.84
C GLN A 411 -4.50 -5.71 -20.98
N PRO A 412 -4.42 -4.54 -21.65
CA PRO A 412 -3.33 -4.28 -22.59
C PRO A 412 -1.99 -4.30 -21.83
N VAL A 413 -0.92 -4.66 -22.54
CA VAL A 413 0.44 -4.52 -22.00
C VAL A 413 0.74 -3.03 -21.89
N LEU A 414 0.70 -2.50 -20.68
CA LEU A 414 1.04 -1.11 -20.42
C LEU A 414 2.54 -0.93 -20.33
N GLN A 415 3.07 -0.07 -21.20
CA GLN A 415 4.41 0.48 -21.03
C GLN A 415 4.35 1.52 -19.92
N LEU A 416 4.90 1.15 -18.76
CA LEU A 416 4.96 2.00 -17.57
C LEU A 416 6.04 3.07 -17.76
N SER A 417 5.84 4.26 -17.20
CA SER A 417 6.88 5.29 -17.22
C SER A 417 8.18 4.82 -16.58
N THR A 418 9.29 5.39 -17.03
CA THR A 418 10.62 5.09 -16.51
C THR A 418 11.18 6.26 -15.72
N VAL A 419 11.97 5.95 -14.70
CA VAL A 419 12.81 6.91 -13.98
C VAL A 419 14.25 6.43 -14.06
N PRO A 420 15.25 7.31 -14.27
CA PRO A 420 16.65 6.94 -14.17
C PRO A 420 16.94 6.28 -12.82
N THR A 421 17.55 5.11 -12.86
CA THR A 421 17.81 4.31 -11.65
C THR A 421 19.23 3.75 -11.74
N LEU A 422 19.98 3.86 -10.65
CA LEU A 422 21.33 3.34 -10.54
C LEU A 422 21.28 1.82 -10.48
N SER A 423 21.96 1.16 -11.42
CA SER A 423 22.04 -0.29 -11.50
C SER A 423 23.48 -0.69 -11.77
N GLY A 424 24.17 -1.19 -10.74
CA GLY A 424 25.61 -1.42 -10.79
C GLY A 424 26.36 -0.09 -10.87
N ASP A 425 27.08 0.12 -11.96
CA ASP A 425 27.94 1.27 -12.23
C ASP A 425 27.35 2.25 -13.25
N LYS A 426 26.07 2.12 -13.60
CA LYS A 426 25.41 3.00 -14.59
C LYS A 426 23.96 3.30 -14.26
N PHE A 427 23.48 4.42 -14.79
CA PHE A 427 22.05 4.74 -14.79
C PHE A 427 21.35 4.10 -15.98
N GLY A 428 20.22 3.43 -15.73
CA GLY A 428 19.35 2.88 -16.75
C GLY A 428 17.89 3.29 -16.53
N PRO A 429 17.06 3.33 -17.59
CA PRO A 429 15.63 3.49 -17.44
C PRO A 429 15.07 2.26 -16.73
N ARG A 430 14.29 2.48 -15.68
CA ARG A 430 13.57 1.43 -14.96
C ARG A 430 12.13 1.84 -14.75
N HIS A 431 11.23 0.88 -14.97
CA HIS A 431 9.80 1.10 -14.84
C HIS A 431 9.41 1.34 -13.38
N VAL A 432 8.48 2.27 -13.17
CA VAL A 432 7.99 2.64 -11.85
C VAL A 432 6.47 2.63 -11.77
N ASP A 433 5.96 2.42 -10.57
CA ASP A 433 4.60 2.76 -10.19
C ASP A 433 4.59 3.70 -8.98
N LEU A 434 3.40 4.16 -8.58
CA LEU A 434 3.23 4.99 -7.40
C LEU A 434 2.00 4.52 -6.63
N ARG A 435 2.16 4.40 -5.31
CA ARG A 435 1.04 4.22 -4.37
C ARG A 435 0.89 5.48 -3.51
N PRO A 436 -0.02 6.42 -3.86
CA PRO A 436 -0.48 7.44 -2.95
C PRO A 436 -1.31 6.79 -1.83
N PHE A 437 -1.20 7.37 -0.63
CA PHE A 437 -1.99 6.97 0.52
C PHE A 437 -3.01 8.05 0.82
N ALA A 438 -4.25 7.66 1.06
CA ALA A 438 -5.30 8.55 1.53
C ALA A 438 -5.78 8.15 2.92
N VAL A 439 -6.13 9.15 3.72
CA VAL A 439 -6.70 9.01 5.05
C VAL A 439 -8.10 9.62 5.03
N ASN A 440 -9.11 8.80 5.33
CA ASN A 440 -10.50 9.23 5.44
C ASN A 440 -10.86 9.37 6.92
N ASP A 441 -11.36 10.56 7.30
CA ASP A 441 -11.81 10.84 8.66
C ASP A 441 -13.33 10.86 8.82
N GLY A 442 -14.07 10.58 7.74
CA GLY A 442 -15.53 10.60 7.65
C GLY A 442 -16.12 11.86 7.03
N ASP A 443 -15.42 12.99 7.11
CA ASP A 443 -15.84 14.23 6.45
C ASP A 443 -14.97 14.52 5.22
N GLU A 444 -13.67 14.26 5.32
CA GLU A 444 -12.68 14.53 4.27
C GLU A 444 -11.81 13.31 4.00
N VAL A 445 -11.48 13.10 2.72
CA VAL A 445 -10.42 12.18 2.30
C VAL A 445 -9.18 13.01 1.97
N TRP A 446 -8.22 13.00 2.89
CA TRP A 446 -6.93 13.67 2.71
C TRP A 446 -5.93 12.75 2.02
N VAL A 447 -5.31 13.21 0.93
CA VAL A 447 -4.28 12.45 0.21
C VAL A 447 -2.90 12.95 0.62
N LEU A 448 -2.05 12.04 1.08
CA LEU A 448 -0.64 12.34 1.41
C LEU A 448 0.06 12.90 0.17
N PRO A 449 0.66 14.12 0.19
CA PRO A 449 1.37 14.70 -0.95
C PRO A 449 2.72 14.00 -1.21
N GLY A 450 2.61 12.77 -1.68
CA GLY A 450 3.68 11.81 -1.86
C GLY A 450 3.11 10.40 -1.98
N GLY A 451 3.98 9.41 -1.91
CA GLY A 451 3.57 8.02 -1.99
C GLY A 451 4.76 7.11 -2.17
N LEU A 452 4.51 5.81 -2.07
CA LEU A 452 5.55 4.82 -2.29
C LEU A 452 5.73 4.64 -3.79
N THR A 453 6.82 5.17 -4.33
CA THR A 453 7.24 4.83 -5.70
C THR A 453 8.04 3.53 -5.63
N ARG A 454 7.56 2.48 -6.30
CA ARG A 454 8.30 1.22 -6.46
C ARG A 454 8.98 1.21 -7.81
N VAL A 455 10.16 0.59 -7.89
CA VAL A 455 10.96 0.49 -9.11
C VAL A 455 11.36 -0.95 -9.40
N ALA A 456 11.18 -1.37 -10.65
CA ALA A 456 11.66 -2.65 -11.13
C ALA A 456 13.18 -2.57 -11.36
N LEU A 457 14.00 -3.11 -10.46
CA LEU A 457 15.47 -2.96 -10.55
C LEU A 457 16.07 -3.73 -11.72
N LYS A 458 15.46 -4.86 -12.10
CA LYS A 458 15.89 -5.67 -13.24
C LYS A 458 15.57 -4.96 -14.56
N GLU A 459 16.56 -4.88 -15.45
CA GLU A 459 16.40 -4.28 -16.77
C GLU A 459 15.28 -4.96 -17.58
N GLY A 460 14.42 -4.15 -18.21
CA GLY A 460 13.27 -4.61 -19.00
C GLY A 460 12.13 -5.23 -18.19
N SER A 461 12.24 -5.34 -16.87
CA SER A 461 11.19 -5.90 -16.02
C SER A 461 10.08 -4.87 -15.77
N LEU A 462 8.83 -5.31 -15.94
CA LEU A 462 7.64 -4.58 -15.49
C LEU A 462 7.23 -4.95 -14.04
N ILE A 463 7.91 -5.93 -13.45
CA ILE A 463 7.64 -6.41 -12.11
C ILE A 463 8.32 -5.49 -11.09
N VAL A 464 7.50 -4.69 -10.40
CA VAL A 464 7.91 -3.73 -9.37
C VAL A 464 7.72 -4.24 -7.93
N ASN A 465 7.22 -5.48 -7.75
CA ASN A 465 6.92 -6.02 -6.43
C ASN A 465 8.20 -6.26 -5.61
N SER A 466 8.21 -5.81 -4.36
CA SER A 466 9.35 -5.91 -3.43
C SER A 466 9.75 -7.36 -3.15
N SER A 467 8.78 -8.27 -3.06
CA SER A 467 9.02 -9.71 -2.86
C SER A 467 9.76 -10.39 -4.03
N GLN A 468 9.93 -9.69 -5.16
CA GLN A 468 10.64 -10.17 -6.35
C GLN A 468 11.84 -9.28 -6.72
N GLY A 469 12.36 -8.49 -5.77
CA GLY A 469 13.57 -7.69 -5.95
C GLY A 469 13.32 -6.29 -6.49
N GLY A 470 12.12 -5.74 -6.29
CA GLY A 470 11.82 -4.33 -6.51
C GLY A 470 12.47 -3.43 -5.45
N GLY A 471 12.87 -2.22 -5.86
CA GLY A 471 13.36 -1.17 -4.97
C GLY A 471 12.32 -0.07 -4.79
N SER A 472 12.70 1.04 -4.15
CA SER A 472 11.89 2.24 -4.07
C SER A 472 12.65 3.51 -4.39
N LYS A 473 11.86 4.55 -4.63
CA LYS A 473 12.31 5.94 -4.79
C LYS A 473 11.48 6.81 -3.85
N ASP A 474 12.06 7.92 -3.38
CA ASP A 474 11.26 8.98 -2.79
C ASP A 474 10.41 9.66 -3.88
N THR A 475 9.21 10.08 -3.50
CA THR A 475 8.28 10.80 -4.38
C THR A 475 8.22 12.25 -3.92
N TRP A 476 8.73 13.15 -4.74
CA TRP A 476 8.73 14.59 -4.49
C TRP A 476 7.55 15.23 -5.19
N VAL A 477 6.53 15.57 -4.41
CA VAL A 477 5.43 16.43 -4.89
C VAL A 477 5.86 17.87 -4.71
N LEU A 478 5.93 18.59 -5.83
CA LEU A 478 6.30 20.00 -5.82
C LEU A 478 5.12 20.88 -5.39
N SER A 479 5.43 22.03 -4.81
CA SER A 479 4.47 23.09 -4.50
C SER A 479 4.70 24.32 -5.39
N ASP A 480 3.62 24.99 -5.79
CA ASP A 480 3.66 26.26 -6.52
C ASP A 480 3.94 27.46 -5.61
N SER A 481 3.96 27.27 -4.29
CA SER A 481 4.22 28.31 -3.30
C SER A 481 4.89 27.73 -2.05
N PRO A 482 5.72 28.49 -1.32
CA PRO A 482 6.29 28.02 -0.06
C PRO A 482 5.17 27.75 0.94
N GLU A 483 4.96 26.48 1.30
CA GLU A 483 4.03 26.11 2.38
C GLU A 483 4.58 26.58 3.72
N VAL A 484 3.71 27.04 4.63
CA VAL A 484 4.09 27.42 6.00
C VAL A 484 4.52 26.13 6.72
N PRO A 485 5.74 26.05 7.30
CA PRO A 485 6.15 24.88 8.06
C PRO A 485 5.19 24.67 9.22
N VAL A 486 4.52 23.51 9.27
CA VAL A 486 3.75 23.11 10.44
C VAL A 486 4.72 22.90 11.58
N GLU A 487 4.45 23.55 12.72
CA GLU A 487 5.28 23.51 13.92
C GLU A 487 5.44 22.05 14.37
N LEU A 488 6.63 21.48 14.16
CA LEU A 488 6.97 20.13 14.58
C LEU A 488 6.97 20.10 16.12
N LEU A 489 6.03 19.38 16.73
CA LEU A 489 6.11 19.11 18.16
C LEU A 489 7.46 18.44 18.49
N PRO A 490 8.07 18.77 19.63
CA PRO A 490 9.29 18.10 20.08
C PRO A 490 9.07 16.58 20.12
N ARG A 491 10.04 15.84 19.58
CA ARG A 491 10.05 14.38 19.58
C ARG A 491 9.75 13.87 20.99
N PRO A 492 8.74 13.00 21.20
CA PRO A 492 8.75 12.20 22.41
C PRO A 492 10.06 11.40 22.40
N SER A 493 10.81 11.43 23.51
CA SER A 493 11.88 10.48 23.72
C SER A 493 11.25 9.09 23.64
N ILE A 494 11.55 8.34 22.59
CA ILE A 494 11.18 6.93 22.52
C ILE A 494 12.01 6.21 23.57
N THR A 495 11.50 6.19 24.81
CA THR A 495 11.96 5.22 25.80
C THR A 495 11.25 3.93 25.42
N VAL A 496 11.85 3.13 24.55
CA VAL A 496 11.50 1.71 24.48
C VAL A 496 11.78 1.20 25.88
N ARG A 497 10.74 0.99 26.70
CA ARG A 497 10.89 0.15 27.87
C ARG A 497 11.13 -1.25 27.34
N GLU A 498 12.40 -1.62 27.16
CA GLU A 498 12.80 -3.02 27.15
C GLU A 498 12.31 -3.63 28.47
N ARG A 499 11.10 -4.17 28.46
CA ARG A 499 10.75 -5.28 29.32
C ARG A 499 10.84 -6.52 28.46
N VAL A 500 12.08 -6.91 28.18
CA VAL A 500 12.36 -8.30 27.89
C VAL A 500 11.99 -9.06 29.17
N SER A 501 10.81 -9.66 29.20
CA SER A 501 10.51 -10.71 30.17
C SER A 501 11.31 -11.93 29.77
N VAL A 502 12.59 -11.95 30.14
CA VAL A 502 13.37 -13.18 30.16
C VAL A 502 12.79 -14.00 31.30
N TRP A 503 11.93 -14.97 30.97
CA TRP A 503 11.71 -16.08 31.88
C TRP A 503 13.06 -16.78 32.06
N PRO A 504 13.58 -16.95 33.29
CA PRO A 504 14.72 -17.83 33.48
C PRO A 504 14.25 -19.23 33.11
N VAL A 505 14.74 -19.76 31.99
CA VAL A 505 14.72 -21.20 31.76
C VAL A 505 15.69 -21.76 32.79
N GLU A 506 15.17 -22.16 33.96
CA GLU A 506 15.93 -22.99 34.88
C GLU A 506 16.24 -24.31 34.17
N SER A 507 17.47 -24.41 33.67
CA SER A 507 18.10 -25.65 33.27
C SER A 507 18.30 -26.53 34.51
N ASN A 508 17.26 -27.24 34.94
CA ASN A 508 17.36 -28.27 35.98
C ASN A 508 16.41 -29.44 35.68
N TRP A 509 16.65 -30.10 34.54
CA TRP A 509 15.96 -31.34 34.15
C TRP A 509 16.88 -32.57 34.09
N ARG A 510 18.02 -32.58 34.81
CA ARG A 510 18.90 -33.78 34.86
C ARG A 510 19.40 -34.29 36.21
N ASP A 511 19.16 -33.63 37.35
CA ASP A 511 19.73 -34.10 38.65
C ASP A 511 18.70 -34.48 39.73
N ARG A 512 17.62 -35.18 39.39
CA ARG A 512 16.72 -35.81 40.38
C ARG A 512 16.30 -37.24 40.03
N GLN A 513 17.27 -38.11 39.74
CA GLN A 513 17.03 -39.57 39.75
C GLN A 513 18.12 -40.39 40.45
N THR A 514 18.97 -39.79 41.30
CA THR A 514 20.08 -40.54 41.94
C THR A 514 20.14 -40.51 43.46
N GLU A 515 19.04 -40.18 44.17
CA GLU A 515 18.98 -40.34 45.64
C GLU A 515 17.61 -40.84 46.13
N GLN A 516 17.22 -42.03 45.68
CA GLN A 516 16.31 -42.92 46.41
C GLN A 516 16.87 -44.35 46.36
N GLN A 517 17.99 -44.55 47.04
CA GLN A 517 18.40 -45.81 47.64
C GLN A 517 19.02 -45.49 49.00
N GLN A 518 18.17 -45.37 50.02
CA GLN A 518 18.37 -45.86 51.38
C GLN A 518 17.09 -45.74 52.19
#